data_AF-L1I878-F1
#
_entry.id   AF-L1I878-F1
#
_cell.length_a   1.000
_cell.length_b   1.000
_cell.length_c   1.000
_cell.angle_alpha   90.00
_cell.angle_beta   90.00
_cell.angle_gamma   90.00
#
_symmetry.space_group_name_H-M   'P 1'
#
loop_
_entity.id
_entity.type
_entity.pdbx_description
1 polymer ?
#
loop_
_entity_poly.entity_id
_entity_poly.type
_entity_poly.pdbx_seq_one_letter_code
_entity_poly.pdbx_strand_id
1 'polypeptide(L)'
;MLPTPGLYRHRSGFIPDYLRRAIKYSQMDLENASWQMVTLCIDPKRVYKHTCFHKQTKNQWARDDPGFTVLCIFFLLVAAVAYTIAFRVTNPGAFIRLVLGAVCFDFLFVGALLATLTWAIANKYLRVRTLHSVEQKVEWLYAFDIHCNAFFPL
;
A
#
# COMPACT_ATOMS: atom_id res chain seq x y z
N MET A 1 -5.70 40.88 12.98
CA MET A 1 -6.00 39.56 13.56
C MET A 1 -4.83 38.64 13.22
N LEU A 2 -4.00 38.32 14.20
CA LEU A 2 -2.85 37.42 14.04
C LEU A 2 -3.37 35.96 13.99
N PRO A 3 -2.89 35.11 13.06
CA PRO A 3 -3.22 33.69 13.12
C PRO A 3 -2.53 33.09 14.34
N THR A 4 -3.31 32.39 15.15
CA THR A 4 -2.82 31.65 16.31
C THR A 4 -1.77 30.61 15.86
N PRO A 5 -0.68 30.40 16.63
CA PRO A 5 0.22 29.30 16.37
C PRO A 5 -0.54 28.00 16.64
N GLY A 6 -0.97 27.35 15.56
CA GLY A 6 -1.56 26.03 15.61
C GLY A 6 -0.58 25.10 16.33
N LEU A 7 -1.00 24.63 17.50
CA LEU A 7 -0.36 23.55 18.24
C LEU A 7 0.11 22.48 17.25
N TYR A 8 1.42 22.26 17.22
CA TYR A 8 2.05 21.13 16.54
C TYR A 8 1.35 19.85 17.04
N ARG A 9 0.37 19.40 16.27
CA ARG A 9 -0.37 18.18 16.53
C ARG A 9 0.65 17.06 16.48
N HIS A 10 0.95 16.54 17.66
CA HIS A 10 1.75 15.36 17.91
C HIS A 10 1.43 14.33 16.82
N ARG A 11 2.42 14.00 15.97
CA ARG A 11 2.34 12.89 15.00
C ARG A 11 2.27 11.59 15.79
N SER A 12 1.10 11.28 16.38
CA SER A 12 0.74 9.91 16.74
C SER A 12 0.86 9.06 15.46
N GLY A 13 1.51 7.90 15.57
CA GLY A 13 2.05 7.17 14.42
C GLY A 13 1.08 7.07 13.22
N PHE A 14 1.59 7.39 12.04
CA PHE A 14 0.86 7.28 10.78
C PHE A 14 0.36 5.84 10.49
N ILE A 15 1.08 4.85 11.04
CA ILE A 15 0.80 3.41 10.88
C ILE A 15 -0.44 2.96 11.70
N PRO A 16 -0.58 3.26 13.00
CA PRO A 16 -1.78 2.89 13.75
C PRO A 16 -3.06 3.53 13.21
N ASP A 17 -3.00 4.75 12.68
CA ASP A 17 -4.16 5.38 12.04
C ASP A 17 -4.53 4.70 10.70
N TYR A 18 -3.54 4.28 9.90
CA TYR A 18 -3.75 3.52 8.67
C TYR A 18 -4.40 2.14 8.94
N LEU A 19 -3.88 1.40 9.92
CA LEU A 19 -4.45 0.10 10.32
C LEU A 19 -5.86 0.25 10.91
N ARG A 20 -6.09 1.29 11.71
CA ARG A 20 -7.42 1.59 12.25
C ARG A 20 -8.44 1.88 11.14
N ARG A 21 -8.03 2.58 10.09
CA ARG A 21 -8.87 2.85 8.91
C ARG A 21 -9.11 1.60 8.07
N ALA A 22 -8.15 0.68 8.01
CA ALA A 22 -8.30 -0.59 7.27
C ALA A 22 -9.42 -1.47 7.83
N ILE A 23 -9.69 -1.35 9.14
CA ILE A 23 -10.77 -2.10 9.81
C ILE A 23 -12.14 -1.42 9.58
N LYS A 24 -12.18 -0.12 9.28
CA LYS A 24 -13.43 0.62 9.10
C LYS A 24 -13.81 0.74 7.63
N TYR A 25 -14.47 -0.31 7.12
CA TYR A 25 -14.94 -0.43 5.73
C TYR A 25 -15.70 0.81 5.20
N SER A 26 -16.53 1.45 6.04
CA SER A 26 -17.31 2.64 5.65
C SER A 26 -16.47 3.88 5.31
N GLN A 27 -15.19 3.92 5.67
CA GLN A 27 -14.30 5.04 5.35
C GLN A 27 -13.34 4.72 4.19
N MET A 28 -13.50 3.55 3.56
CA MET A 28 -12.63 3.09 2.48
C MET A 28 -13.23 3.46 1.13
N ASP A 29 -12.43 4.12 0.30
CA ASP A 29 -12.78 4.49 -1.08
C ASP A 29 -12.54 3.29 -2.03
N LEU A 30 -13.46 2.32 -2.00
CA LEU A 30 -13.33 1.07 -2.76
C LEU A 30 -13.57 1.25 -4.25
N GLU A 31 -14.39 2.22 -4.64
CA GLU A 31 -14.66 2.54 -6.04
C GLU A 31 -13.38 3.04 -6.71
N ASN A 32 -12.72 4.03 -6.10
CA ASN A 32 -11.45 4.54 -6.60
C ASN A 32 -10.33 3.48 -6.56
N ALA A 33 -10.26 2.68 -5.48
CA ALA A 33 -9.27 1.62 -5.38
C ALA A 33 -9.44 0.56 -6.48
N SER A 34 -10.67 0.10 -6.71
CA SER A 34 -10.98 -0.89 -7.77
C SER A 34 -10.72 -0.32 -9.18
N TRP A 35 -11.06 0.95 -9.42
CA TRP A 35 -10.74 1.63 -10.67
C TRP A 35 -9.22 1.71 -10.91
N GLN A 36 -8.44 2.03 -9.86
CA GLN A 36 -6.99 2.05 -9.94
C GLN A 36 -6.42 0.66 -10.24
N MET A 37 -6.95 -0.40 -9.62
CA MET A 37 -6.55 -1.79 -9.85
C MET A 37 -6.77 -2.21 -11.31
N VAL A 38 -7.96 -1.97 -11.86
CA VAL A 38 -8.27 -2.28 -13.26
C VAL A 38 -7.40 -1.47 -14.22
N THR A 39 -7.24 -0.18 -13.92
CA THR A 39 -6.41 0.71 -14.75
C THR A 39 -4.95 0.31 -14.72
N LEU A 40 -4.46 -0.22 -13.60
CA LEU A 40 -3.08 -0.70 -13.49
C LEU A 40 -2.81 -1.89 -14.42
N CYS A 41 -3.80 -2.77 -14.62
CA CYS A 41 -3.69 -3.90 -15.54
C CYS A 41 -3.80 -3.50 -17.02
N ILE A 42 -4.56 -2.44 -17.35
CA ILE A 42 -4.78 -2.01 -18.73
C ILE A 42 -3.74 -0.98 -19.18
N ASP A 43 -3.53 0.07 -18.39
CA ASP A 43 -2.65 1.21 -18.71
C ASP A 43 -2.04 1.82 -17.42
N PRO A 44 -0.88 1.32 -16.97
CA PRO A 44 -0.24 1.82 -15.75
C PRO A 44 0.18 3.29 -15.85
N LYS A 45 0.29 3.86 -17.07
CA LYS A 45 0.66 5.27 -17.25
C LYS A 45 -0.42 6.21 -16.70
N ARG A 46 -1.69 5.81 -16.73
CA ARG A 46 -2.80 6.58 -16.16
C ARG A 46 -2.70 6.66 -14.63
N VAL A 47 -2.42 5.54 -13.98
CA VAL A 47 -2.24 5.48 -12.52
C VAL A 47 -1.05 6.37 -12.11
N TYR A 48 0.06 6.31 -12.85
CA TYR A 48 1.21 7.17 -12.60
C TYR A 48 0.86 8.66 -12.68
N LYS A 49 0.14 9.10 -13.73
CA LYS A 49 -0.32 10.49 -13.86
C LYS A 49 -1.20 10.92 -12.69
N HIS A 50 -2.09 10.03 -12.24
CA HIS A 50 -2.95 10.28 -11.09
C HIS A 50 -2.14 10.49 -9.79
N THR A 51 -1.13 9.65 -9.55
CA THR A 51 -0.21 9.80 -8.40
C THR A 51 0.60 11.09 -8.47
N CYS A 52 1.09 11.47 -9.66
CA CYS A 52 1.79 12.74 -9.83
C CYS A 52 0.89 13.96 -9.54
N PHE A 53 -0.37 13.92 -9.98
CA PHE A 53 -1.35 14.96 -9.68
C PHE A 53 -1.66 15.03 -8.17
N HIS A 54 -1.81 13.87 -7.52
CA HIS A 54 -1.97 13.80 -6.06
C HIS A 54 -0.78 14.43 -5.33
N LYS A 55 0.45 14.18 -5.80
CA LYS A 55 1.64 14.80 -5.24
C LYS A 55 1.62 16.32 -5.38
N GLN A 56 1.18 16.86 -6.50
CA GLN A 56 1.12 18.32 -6.69
C GLN A 56 0.10 18.99 -5.77
N THR A 57 -1.03 18.33 -5.52
CA THR A 57 -2.14 18.90 -4.73
C THR A 57 -1.97 18.72 -3.22
N LYS A 58 -1.43 17.57 -2.76
CA LYS A 58 -1.28 17.25 -1.32
C LYS A 58 0.16 17.19 -0.82
N ASN A 59 1.14 17.30 -1.72
CA ASN A 59 2.56 17.19 -1.41
C ASN A 59 2.98 15.91 -0.67
N GLN A 60 2.22 14.81 -0.81
CA GLN A 60 2.55 13.49 -0.28
C GLN A 60 2.46 12.43 -1.38
N TRP A 61 3.21 11.35 -1.26
CA TRP A 61 3.23 10.27 -2.26
C TRP A 61 2.41 9.06 -1.81
N ALA A 62 2.39 8.78 -0.51
CA ALA A 62 1.64 7.66 0.04
C ALA A 62 0.13 7.90 -0.05
N ARG A 63 -0.60 6.82 -0.36
CA ARG A 63 -2.07 6.78 -0.23
C ARG A 63 -2.45 6.71 1.25
N ASP A 64 -3.41 7.54 1.65
CA ASP A 64 -3.97 7.55 3.01
C ASP A 64 -5.10 6.52 3.19
N ASP A 65 -5.57 5.94 2.08
CA ASP A 65 -6.64 4.94 2.03
C ASP A 65 -6.07 3.51 1.98
N PRO A 66 -6.56 2.60 2.84
CA PRO A 66 -6.17 1.19 2.82
C PRO A 66 -6.95 0.36 1.79
N GLY A 67 -7.79 1.00 0.95
CA GLY A 67 -8.70 0.36 0.00
C GLY A 67 -8.01 -0.64 -0.91
N PHE A 68 -6.93 -0.18 -1.55
CA PHE A 68 -6.16 -0.98 -2.51
C PHE A 68 -5.58 -2.25 -1.86
N THR A 69 -4.93 -2.11 -0.70
CA THR A 69 -4.34 -3.24 0.04
C THR A 69 -5.40 -4.26 0.48
N VAL A 70 -6.56 -3.79 0.96
CA VAL A 70 -7.65 -4.69 1.38
C VAL A 70 -8.24 -5.45 0.19
N LEU A 71 -8.40 -4.81 -0.96
CA LEU A 71 -8.82 -5.50 -2.18
C LEU A 71 -7.78 -6.53 -2.64
N CYS A 72 -6.48 -6.23 -2.53
CA CYS A 72 -5.43 -7.22 -2.81
C CYS A 72 -5.53 -8.43 -1.88
N ILE A 73 -5.71 -8.23 -0.57
CA ILE A 73 -5.89 -9.31 0.40
C ILE A 73 -7.15 -10.13 0.08
N PHE A 74 -8.25 -9.46 -0.30
CA PHE A 74 -9.49 -10.14 -0.70
C PHE A 74 -9.28 -11.06 -1.91
N PHE A 75 -8.69 -10.56 -3.00
CA PHE A 75 -8.41 -11.40 -4.17
C PHE A 75 -7.40 -12.51 -3.87
N LEU A 76 -6.39 -12.23 -3.06
CA LEU A 76 -5.42 -13.23 -2.62
C LEU A 76 -6.07 -14.34 -1.79
N LEU A 77 -7.00 -14.02 -0.91
CA LEU A 77 -7.77 -15.01 -0.15
C LEU A 77 -8.61 -15.89 -1.09
N VAL A 78 -9.30 -15.29 -2.06
CA VAL A 78 -10.08 -16.03 -3.07
C VAL A 78 -9.17 -16.98 -3.86
N ALA A 79 -8.00 -16.51 -4.31
CA ALA A 79 -7.02 -17.32 -5.02
C ALA A 79 -6.44 -18.45 -4.16
N ALA A 80 -6.11 -18.17 -2.89
CA ALA A 80 -5.58 -19.17 -1.96
C ALA A 80 -6.62 -20.26 -1.64
N VAL A 81 -7.88 -19.88 -1.47
CA VAL A 81 -8.99 -20.84 -1.28
C VAL A 81 -9.19 -21.67 -2.55
N ALA A 82 -9.21 -21.05 -3.74
CA ALA A 82 -9.29 -21.78 -5.00
C ALA A 82 -8.13 -22.77 -5.18
N TYR A 83 -6.91 -22.37 -4.81
CA TYR A 83 -5.72 -23.23 -4.82
C TYR A 83 -5.89 -24.44 -3.90
N THR A 84 -6.29 -24.24 -2.64
CA THR A 84 -6.49 -25.36 -1.70
C THR A 84 -7.58 -26.35 -2.14
N ILE A 85 -8.64 -25.85 -2.79
CA ILE A 85 -9.70 -26.68 -3.38
C ILE A 85 -9.16 -27.48 -4.58
N ALA A 86 -8.41 -26.83 -5.48
CA ALA A 86 -7.83 -27.46 -6.67
C ALA A 86 -6.89 -28.63 -6.31
N PHE A 87 -6.07 -28.45 -5.27
CA PHE A 87 -5.14 -29.47 -4.77
C PHE A 87 -5.76 -30.43 -3.74
N ARG A 88 -7.05 -30.31 -3.46
CA ARG A 88 -7.82 -31.18 -2.53
C ARG A 88 -7.10 -31.39 -1.19
N VAL A 89 -6.65 -30.31 -0.56
CA VAL A 89 -5.97 -30.39 0.74
C VAL A 89 -6.99 -30.85 1.80
N THR A 90 -6.85 -32.09 2.28
CA THR A 90 -7.80 -32.72 3.21
C THR A 90 -7.59 -32.34 4.68
N ASN A 91 -6.38 -31.90 5.03
CA ASN A 91 -6.02 -31.54 6.39
C ASN A 91 -6.45 -30.09 6.69
N PRO A 92 -7.37 -29.85 7.65
CA PRO A 92 -7.83 -28.50 7.97
C PRO A 92 -6.70 -27.60 8.50
N GLY A 93 -5.74 -28.17 9.23
CA GLY A 93 -4.55 -27.44 9.66
C GLY A 93 -3.65 -27.00 8.51
N ALA A 94 -3.53 -27.81 7.46
CA ALA A 94 -2.77 -27.46 6.26
C ALA A 94 -3.48 -26.38 5.43
N PHE A 95 -4.81 -26.45 5.34
CA PHE A 95 -5.64 -25.40 4.73
C PHE A 95 -5.38 -24.04 5.39
N ILE A 96 -5.54 -23.96 6.71
CA ILE A 96 -5.35 -22.70 7.46
C ILE A 96 -3.92 -22.21 7.32
N ARG A 97 -2.93 -23.09 7.45
CA ARG A 97 -1.51 -22.73 7.29
C ARG A 97 -1.21 -22.20 5.89
N LEU A 98 -1.82 -22.74 4.85
CA LEU A 98 -1.60 -22.30 3.47
C LEU A 98 -2.23 -20.93 3.20
N VAL A 99 -3.49 -20.75 3.60
CA VAL A 99 -4.21 -19.47 3.40
C VAL A 99 -3.56 -18.36 4.24
N LEU A 100 -3.28 -18.60 5.52
CA LEU A 100 -2.58 -17.63 6.36
C LEU A 100 -1.12 -17.45 5.93
N GLY A 101 -0.46 -18.50 5.44
CA GLY A 101 0.87 -18.44 4.84
C GLY A 101 0.92 -17.45 3.69
N ALA A 102 0.04 -17.62 2.72
CA ALA A 102 -0.06 -16.77 1.54
C ALA A 102 -0.31 -15.30 1.89
N VAL A 103 -1.24 -15.02 2.81
CA VAL A 103 -1.58 -13.63 3.17
C VAL A 103 -0.55 -13.02 4.12
N CYS A 104 -0.25 -13.68 5.24
CA CYS A 104 0.57 -13.09 6.30
C CYS A 104 2.06 -13.15 5.97
N PHE A 105 2.56 -14.26 5.42
CA PHE A 105 3.98 -14.41 5.12
C PHE A 105 4.30 -13.89 3.71
N ASP A 106 3.69 -14.47 2.68
CA ASP A 106 4.09 -14.19 1.29
C ASP A 106 3.70 -12.78 0.85
N PHE A 107 2.53 -12.29 1.23
CA PHE A 107 2.10 -10.94 0.87
C PHE A 107 2.55 -9.89 1.90
N LEU A 108 2.14 -10.00 3.17
CA LEU A 108 2.41 -8.94 4.15
C LEU A 108 3.86 -8.90 4.62
N PHE A 109 4.44 -10.02 5.05
CA PHE A 109 5.80 -10.03 5.61
C PHE A 109 6.86 -9.79 4.54
N VAL A 110 6.85 -10.57 3.46
CA VAL A 110 7.80 -10.38 2.35
C VAL A 110 7.58 -9.01 1.71
N GLY A 111 6.33 -8.55 1.55
CA GLY A 111 6.02 -7.21 1.06
C GLY A 111 6.57 -6.09 1.93
N ALA A 112 6.39 -6.17 3.25
CA ALA A 112 6.95 -5.20 4.19
C ALA A 112 8.48 -5.23 4.19
N LEU A 113 9.09 -6.40 4.08
CA LEU A 113 10.54 -6.56 3.98
C LEU A 113 11.07 -5.90 2.69
N LEU A 114 10.46 -6.18 1.53
CA LEU A 114 10.80 -5.52 0.26
C LEU A 114 10.59 -4.00 0.33
N ALA A 115 9.50 -3.54 0.94
CA ALA A 115 9.23 -2.11 1.15
C ALA A 115 10.31 -1.44 2.02
N THR A 116 10.75 -2.07 3.11
CA THR A 116 11.83 -1.53 3.95
C THR A 116 13.17 -1.48 3.21
N LEU A 117 13.52 -2.52 2.44
CA LEU A 117 14.75 -2.56 1.66
C LEU A 117 14.76 -1.49 0.57
N THR A 118 13.71 -1.43 -0.25
CA THR A 118 13.58 -0.45 -1.33
C THR A 118 13.54 0.98 -0.78
N TRP A 119 12.82 1.23 0.32
CA TRP A 119 12.81 2.51 1.02
C TRP A 119 14.19 2.92 1.53
N ALA A 120 14.94 2.01 2.14
CA ALA A 120 16.28 2.27 2.66
C ALA A 120 17.26 2.57 1.51
N ILE A 121 17.23 1.78 0.44
CA ILE A 121 18.06 1.98 -0.75
C ILE A 121 17.72 3.32 -1.41
N ALA A 122 16.43 3.61 -1.61
CA ALA A 122 16.00 4.82 -2.29
C ALA A 122 16.39 6.08 -1.50
N ASN A 123 16.20 6.07 -0.18
CA ASN A 123 16.56 7.23 0.64
C ASN A 123 18.08 7.38 0.84
N LYS A 124 18.85 6.30 0.74
CA LYS A 124 20.31 6.37 0.88
C LYS A 124 21.00 6.78 -0.42
N TYR A 125 20.56 6.26 -1.57
CA TYR A 125 21.31 6.38 -2.83
C TYR A 125 20.58 7.12 -3.96
N LEU A 126 19.24 7.14 -3.99
CA LEU A 126 18.47 7.65 -5.15
C LEU A 126 17.94 9.07 -4.97
N ARG A 127 18.34 9.76 -3.90
CA ARG A 127 17.86 11.11 -3.61
C ARG A 127 18.63 12.16 -4.41
N VAL A 128 17.93 12.81 -5.33
CA VAL A 128 18.45 14.00 -6.03
C VAL A 128 18.45 15.17 -5.05
N ARG A 129 19.62 15.75 -4.81
CA ARG A 129 19.80 16.95 -3.98
C ARG A 129 20.02 18.15 -4.87
N THR A 130 18.98 18.91 -5.16
CA THR A 130 19.10 20.21 -5.85
C THR A 130 18.92 21.35 -4.86
N LEU A 131 19.80 22.36 -4.92
CA LEU A 131 19.92 23.47 -3.97
C LEU A 131 18.62 24.30 -3.79
N HIS A 132 17.77 24.33 -4.81
CA HIS A 132 16.50 25.08 -4.82
C HIS A 132 15.26 24.18 -4.65
N SER A 133 15.43 22.88 -4.37
CA SER A 133 14.30 21.96 -4.16
C SER A 133 14.07 21.69 -2.68
N VAL A 134 12.80 21.57 -2.31
CA VAL A 134 12.41 21.07 -0.99
C VAL A 134 12.92 19.64 -0.85
N GLU A 135 13.56 19.33 0.28
CA GLU A 135 14.13 18.02 0.54
C GLU A 135 13.03 16.94 0.51
N GLN A 136 12.96 16.16 -0.58
CA GLN A 136 12.00 15.06 -0.71
C GLN A 136 12.59 13.76 -0.16
N LYS A 137 11.83 13.10 0.72
CA LYS A 137 12.12 11.77 1.26
C LYS A 137 11.08 10.80 0.74
N VAL A 138 11.49 9.57 0.44
CA VAL A 138 10.57 8.50 0.10
C VAL A 138 9.87 8.06 1.37
N GLU A 139 8.55 8.12 1.37
CA GLU A 139 7.70 7.67 2.48
C GLU A 139 7.68 6.13 2.49
N TRP A 140 7.75 5.51 3.67
CA TRP A 140 7.73 4.05 3.77
C TRP A 140 6.42 3.45 3.25
N LEU A 141 5.29 4.10 3.56
CA LEU A 141 3.97 3.68 3.10
C LEU A 141 3.83 3.74 1.57
N TYR A 142 4.51 4.69 0.93
CA TYR A 142 4.60 4.74 -0.54
C TYR A 142 5.44 3.58 -1.10
N ALA A 143 6.54 3.21 -0.46
CA ALA A 143 7.32 2.05 -0.87
C ALA A 143 6.52 0.73 -0.75
N PHE A 144 5.71 0.60 0.30
CA PHE A 144 4.78 -0.53 0.44
C PHE A 144 3.66 -0.49 -0.61
N ASP A 145 3.11 0.68 -0.91
CA ASP A 145 2.09 0.83 -1.95
C ASP A 145 2.61 0.44 -3.34
N ILE A 146 3.87 0.74 -3.66
CA ILE A 146 4.54 0.26 -4.88
C ILE A 146 4.59 -1.27 -4.91
N HIS A 147 4.89 -1.93 -3.79
CA HIS A 147 4.85 -3.39 -3.72
C HIS A 147 3.45 -3.94 -4.01
N CYS A 148 2.39 -3.38 -3.42
CA CYS A 148 1.02 -3.76 -3.71
C CYS A 148 0.66 -3.55 -5.19
N ASN A 149 1.03 -2.40 -5.76
CA ASN A 149 0.80 -2.08 -7.16
C ASN A 149 1.56 -3.04 -8.09
N ALA A 150 2.77 -3.47 -7.73
CA ALA A 150 3.54 -4.44 -8.52
C ALA A 150 2.98 -5.87 -8.41
N PHE A 151 2.38 -6.21 -7.26
CA PHE A 151 1.81 -7.54 -7.01
C PHE A 151 0.52 -7.78 -7.79
N PHE A 152 -0.36 -6.78 -7.89
CA PHE A 152 -1.71 -6.99 -8.41
C PHE A 152 -1.80 -7.43 -9.89
N PRO A 153 -0.99 -6.92 -10.84
CA PRO A 153 -1.04 -7.34 -12.23
C PRO A 153 -0.39 -8.70 -12.55
N LEU A 154 0.31 -9.30 -11.58
CA LEU A 154 0.96 -10.61 -11.70
C LEU A 154 -0.06 -11.74 -11.52
#